data_AF-A0A0K8U0Z7-F1
#
_entry.id   AF-A0A0K8U0Z7-F1
#
_cell.length_a   1.000
_cell.length_b   1.000
_cell.length_c   1.000
_cell.angle_alpha   90.00
_cell.angle_beta   90.00
_cell.angle_gamma   90.00
#
_symmetry.space_group_name_H-M   'P 1'
#
loop_
_entity.id
_entity.type
_entity.pdbx_description
1 polymer ?
#
loop_
_entity_poly.entity_id
_entity_poly.type
_entity_poly.pdbx_seq_one_letter_code
_entity_poly.pdbx_strand_id
1 'polypeptide(L)'
;MDFGELRNDDKFTKTVNNFSSALDKIEKSLSTAVDLKDFDELSTQEKVKLDNYLAYAINSLYWMHVKLRGDDPNEVANIYQNHLINYFVYQLQHGIKNELSRVRQTIVRDKQIYEHNTIRPVIDKAAAGRFIKHGLHVRFDEDGERLTENSSNNEMNKDTVITSSTIP
;
A
#
# COMPACT_ATOMS: atom_id res chain seq x y z
N MET A 1 -7.53 28.85 30.68
CA MET A 1 -6.63 29.87 30.10
C MET A 1 -7.18 31.24 30.45
N ASP A 2 -6.28 32.20 30.74
CA ASP A 2 -6.66 33.61 30.82
C ASP A 2 -6.53 34.22 29.41
N PHE A 3 -7.61 34.81 28.90
CA PHE A 3 -7.68 35.34 27.54
C PHE A 3 -7.45 36.86 27.48
N GLY A 4 -7.27 37.53 28.62
CA GLY A 4 -6.96 38.96 28.69
C GLY A 4 -7.88 39.82 27.82
N GLU A 5 -7.29 40.62 26.93
CA GLU A 5 -7.98 41.53 26.02
C GLU A 5 -8.89 40.81 24.99
N LEU A 6 -8.62 39.54 24.69
CA LEU A 6 -9.39 38.73 23.73
C LEU A 6 -10.53 37.94 24.38
N ARG A 7 -10.75 38.10 25.69
CA ARG A 7 -11.80 37.38 26.42
C ARG A 7 -13.22 37.63 25.87
N ASN A 8 -13.44 38.75 25.21
CA ASN A 8 -14.73 39.11 24.62
C ASN A 8 -14.95 38.49 23.22
N ASP A 9 -13.90 37.97 22.57
CA ASP A 9 -14.03 37.23 21.32
C ASP A 9 -14.41 35.77 21.62
N ASP A 10 -15.72 35.50 21.58
CA ASP A 10 -16.28 34.18 21.84
C ASP A 10 -15.83 33.14 20.80
N LYS A 11 -15.64 33.55 19.52
CA LYS A 11 -15.19 32.64 18.46
C LYS A 11 -13.75 32.20 18.71
N PHE A 12 -12.87 33.17 19.03
CA PHE A 12 -11.48 32.89 19.37
C PHE A 12 -11.39 32.02 20.62
N THR A 13 -12.08 32.42 21.69
CA THR A 13 -12.06 31.71 22.98
C THR A 13 -12.52 30.26 22.83
N LYS A 14 -13.61 30.00 22.11
CA LYS A 14 -14.08 28.63 21.82
C LYS A 14 -13.07 27.84 21.00
N THR A 15 -12.46 28.45 19.99
CA THR A 15 -11.48 27.79 19.13
C THR A 15 -10.26 27.33 19.93
N VAL A 16 -9.71 28.21 20.78
CA VAL A 16 -8.55 27.89 21.61
C VAL A 16 -8.87 26.83 22.67
N ASN A 17 -10.03 26.91 23.32
CA ASN A 17 -10.44 25.88 24.28
C ASN A 17 -10.63 24.51 23.61
N ASN A 18 -11.28 24.47 22.44
CA ASN A 18 -11.43 23.25 21.66
C ASN A 18 -10.08 22.68 21.24
N PHE A 19 -9.15 23.54 20.82
CA PHE A 19 -7.80 23.15 20.46
C PHE A 19 -7.05 22.54 21.65
N SER A 20 -7.10 23.18 22.82
CA SER A 20 -6.51 22.65 24.06
C SER A 20 -7.09 21.29 24.43
N SER A 21 -8.42 21.15 24.42
CA SER A 21 -9.07 19.87 24.71
C SER A 21 -8.72 18.77 23.70
N ALA A 22 -8.46 19.13 22.44
CA ALA A 22 -7.99 18.20 21.43
C ALA A 22 -6.53 17.76 21.70
N LEU A 23 -5.66 18.69 22.12
CA LEU A 23 -4.29 18.37 22.54
C LEU A 23 -4.28 17.41 23.72
N ASP A 24 -5.09 17.62 24.75
CA ASP A 24 -5.18 16.72 25.91
C ASP A 24 -5.56 15.28 25.50
N LYS A 25 -6.43 15.15 24.48
CA LYS A 25 -6.82 13.84 23.93
C LYS A 25 -5.68 13.18 23.16
N ILE A 26 -4.96 13.97 22.35
CA ILE A 26 -3.79 13.49 21.60
C ILE A 26 -2.70 13.04 22.56
N GLU A 27 -2.42 13.82 23.60
CA GLU A 27 -1.44 13.50 24.63
C GLU A 27 -1.77 12.17 25.31
N LYS A 28 -3.00 12.01 25.80
CA LYS A 28 -3.44 10.74 26.42
C LYS A 28 -3.26 9.55 25.49
N SER A 29 -3.67 9.70 24.21
CA SER A 29 -3.53 8.64 23.21
C SER A 29 -2.06 8.31 22.93
N LEU A 30 -1.18 9.30 22.87
CA LEU A 30 0.25 9.11 22.62
C LEU A 30 0.95 8.50 23.82
N SER A 31 0.64 8.92 25.05
CA SER A 31 1.19 8.29 26.25
C SER A 31 0.86 6.81 26.30
N THR A 32 -0.38 6.42 25.99
CA THR A 32 -0.75 5.00 25.88
C THR A 32 0.06 4.27 24.81
N ALA A 33 0.31 4.90 23.66
CA ALA A 33 1.06 4.28 22.57
C ALA A 33 2.56 4.12 22.88
N VAL A 34 3.17 5.10 23.58
CA VAL A 34 4.59 5.10 23.93
C VAL A 34 4.89 4.21 25.13
N ASP A 35 3.97 4.13 26.10
CA ASP A 35 4.11 3.30 27.30
C ASP A 35 3.86 1.81 27.05
N LEU A 36 3.56 1.41 25.81
CA LEU A 36 3.33 0.02 25.44
C LEU A 36 4.63 -0.79 25.55
N LYS A 37 4.82 -1.48 26.68
CA LYS A 37 6.00 -2.31 26.96
C LYS A 37 6.02 -3.62 26.17
N ASP A 38 4.84 -4.12 25.82
CA ASP A 38 4.67 -5.44 25.22
C ASP A 38 4.73 -5.37 23.68
N PHE A 39 5.55 -4.46 23.14
CA PHE A 39 5.71 -4.29 21.69
C PHE A 39 6.08 -5.61 21.03
N ASP A 40 6.95 -6.40 21.66
CA ASP A 40 7.40 -7.68 21.10
C ASP A 40 6.28 -8.73 21.02
N GLU A 41 5.28 -8.64 21.89
CA GLU A 41 4.12 -9.55 21.94
C GLU A 41 3.08 -9.25 20.85
N LEU A 42 3.12 -8.06 20.26
CA LEU A 42 2.23 -7.67 19.16
C LEU A 42 2.48 -8.50 17.90
N SER A 43 1.41 -8.78 17.16
CA SER A 43 1.53 -9.32 15.81
C SER A 43 2.27 -8.35 14.90
N THR A 44 2.85 -8.86 13.81
CA THR A 44 3.52 -8.03 12.80
C THR A 44 2.61 -6.91 12.26
N GLN A 45 1.31 -7.18 12.14
CA GLN A 45 0.34 -6.17 11.69
C GLN A 45 0.15 -5.06 12.72
N GLU A 46 0.05 -5.41 14.00
CA GLU A 46 -0.15 -4.43 15.07
C GLU A 46 1.09 -3.57 15.27
N LYS A 47 2.30 -4.15 15.14
CA LYS A 47 3.57 -3.42 15.12
C LYS A 47 3.58 -2.36 14.01
N VAL A 48 3.26 -2.77 12.78
CA VAL A 48 3.21 -1.85 11.63
C VAL A 48 2.17 -0.75 11.81
N LYS A 49 1.01 -1.05 12.40
CA LYS A 49 -0.03 -0.04 12.70
C LYS A 49 0.45 0.97 13.74
N LEU A 50 1.12 0.50 14.80
CA LEU A 50 1.66 1.37 15.85
C LEU A 50 2.76 2.28 15.29
N ASP A 51 3.70 1.73 14.52
CA ASP A 51 4.76 2.49 13.86
C ASP A 51 4.20 3.56 12.91
N ASN A 52 3.22 3.18 12.08
CA ASN A 52 2.52 4.10 11.19
C ASN A 52 1.80 5.21 11.97
N TYR A 53 1.15 4.88 13.09
CA TYR A 53 0.49 5.85 13.95
C TYR A 53 1.47 6.85 14.55
N LEU A 54 2.58 6.38 15.14
CA LEU A 54 3.60 7.22 15.76
C LEU A 54 4.29 8.12 14.72
N ALA A 55 4.66 7.55 13.56
CA ALA A 55 5.25 8.30 12.46
C ALA A 55 4.29 9.36 11.89
N TYR A 56 2.99 9.07 11.81
CA TYR A 56 2.02 10.06 11.36
C TYR A 56 1.79 11.16 12.41
N ALA A 57 1.70 10.78 13.68
CA ALA A 57 1.48 11.68 14.80
C ALA A 57 2.62 12.69 14.93
N ILE A 58 3.88 12.24 14.96
CA ILE A 58 5.04 13.15 15.11
C ILE A 58 5.14 14.15 13.96
N ASN A 59 4.93 13.69 12.72
CA ASN A 59 4.96 14.56 11.55
C ASN A 59 3.80 15.57 11.54
N SER A 60 2.61 15.14 11.95
CA SER A 60 1.43 16.03 12.04
C SER A 60 1.56 17.05 13.17
N LEU A 61 2.09 16.65 14.32
CA LEU A 61 2.35 17.52 15.46
C LEU A 61 3.43 18.55 15.14
N TYR A 62 4.49 18.14 14.44
CA TYR A 62 5.50 19.08 13.97
C TYR A 62 4.92 20.11 12.99
N TRP A 63 4.10 19.67 12.02
CA TRP A 63 3.38 20.57 11.12
C TRP A 63 2.52 21.58 11.87
N MET A 64 1.75 21.12 12.86
CA MET A 64 0.92 21.97 13.70
C MET A 64 1.76 22.96 14.52
N HIS A 65 2.89 22.52 15.07
CA HIS A 65 3.82 23.37 15.81
C HIS A 65 4.40 24.50 14.95
N VAL A 66 4.76 24.20 13.70
CA VAL A 66 5.20 25.22 12.72
C VAL A 66 4.08 26.24 12.46
N LYS A 67 2.85 25.77 12.20
CA LYS A 67 1.70 26.65 11.96
C LYS A 67 1.36 27.55 13.16
N LEU A 68 1.52 27.06 14.39
CA LEU A 68 1.29 27.85 15.61
C LEU A 68 2.34 28.94 15.84
N ARG A 69 3.57 28.77 15.32
CA ARG A 69 4.62 29.79 15.40
C ARG A 69 4.40 30.95 14.43
N GLY A 70 3.46 30.82 13.49
CA GLY A 70 3.22 31.82 12.45
C GLY A 70 4.16 31.73 11.26
N ASP A 71 5.08 30.76 11.25
CA ASP A 71 5.86 30.44 10.05
C ASP A 71 4.89 29.80 9.04
N ASP A 72 4.59 30.44 7.91
CA ASP A 72 3.75 29.81 6.90
C ASP A 72 4.56 28.83 6.04
N PRO A 73 4.38 27.50 6.16
CA PRO A 73 5.04 26.51 5.30
C PRO A 73 4.57 26.54 3.84
N ASN A 74 3.63 27.42 3.49
CA ASN A 74 3.22 27.69 2.11
C ASN A 74 3.74 29.03 1.59
N GLU A 75 4.26 29.92 2.46
CA GLU A 75 4.89 31.13 1.98
C GLU A 75 6.14 30.71 1.23
N VAL A 76 6.12 30.88 -0.08
CA VAL A 76 7.34 31.01 -0.84
C VAL A 76 7.92 32.35 -0.41
N ALA A 77 8.81 32.33 0.58
CA ALA A 77 9.61 33.49 0.89
C ALA A 77 10.16 33.98 -0.45
N ASN A 78 9.77 35.19 -0.87
CA ASN A 78 10.46 35.90 -1.92
C ASN A 78 11.87 36.12 -1.38
N ILE A 79 12.77 35.18 -1.66
CA ILE A 79 14.18 35.23 -1.25
C ILE A 79 14.83 36.30 -2.13
N TYR A 80 14.65 37.55 -1.76
CA TYR A 80 15.58 38.61 -2.08
C TYR A 80 16.26 39.04 -0.78
N GLN A 81 17.44 38.43 -0.61
CA GLN A 81 18.59 38.99 0.09
C GLN A 81 18.47 39.19 1.61
N ASN A 82 18.69 38.12 2.38
CA ASN A 82 19.83 37.99 3.31
C ASN A 82 19.80 36.71 4.17
N HIS A 83 21.00 36.16 4.33
CA HIS A 83 21.52 35.30 5.40
C HIS A 83 21.06 33.82 5.48
N LEU A 84 22.08 32.94 5.46
CA LEU A 84 22.08 31.47 5.38
C LEU A 84 21.19 30.71 6.38
N ILE A 85 20.63 31.40 7.39
CA ILE A 85 19.78 30.82 8.43
C ILE A 85 18.36 30.53 7.90
N ASN A 86 17.85 31.32 6.94
CA ASN A 86 16.51 31.11 6.37
C ASN A 86 16.40 29.84 5.51
N TYR A 87 17.49 29.39 4.90
CA TYR A 87 17.45 28.26 3.97
C TYR A 87 17.21 26.91 4.66
N PHE A 88 17.78 26.70 5.85
CA PHE A 88 17.65 25.45 6.60
C PHE A 88 16.24 25.25 7.15
N VAL A 89 15.63 26.31 7.67
CA VAL A 89 14.25 26.30 8.19
C VAL A 89 13.24 26.08 7.05
N TYR A 90 13.47 26.71 5.89
CA TYR A 90 12.63 26.58 4.71
C TYR A 90 12.65 25.16 4.11
N GLN A 91 13.82 24.53 4.02
CA GLN A 91 13.96 23.14 3.55
C GLN A 91 13.22 22.15 4.44
N LEU A 92 13.28 22.34 5.77
CA LEU A 92 12.54 21.50 6.73
C LEU A 92 11.01 21.68 6.61
N GLN A 93 10.55 22.90 6.33
CA GLN A 93 9.13 23.22 6.09
C GLN A 93 8.57 22.63 4.79
N HIS A 94 9.38 22.57 3.73
CA HIS A 94 8.98 21.95 2.46
C HIS A 94 9.05 20.43 2.54
N GLY A 95 10.01 19.90 3.30
CA GLY A 95 10.17 18.47 3.57
C GLY A 95 8.98 17.86 4.32
N ILE A 96 8.47 18.53 5.36
CA ILE A 96 7.45 17.93 6.23
C ILE A 96 6.15 17.54 5.49
N LYS A 97 5.75 18.29 4.45
CA LYS A 97 4.60 17.89 3.62
C LYS A 97 4.88 16.61 2.83
N ASN A 98 6.09 16.49 2.30
CA ASN A 98 6.53 15.30 1.58
C ASN A 98 6.62 14.11 2.53
N GLU A 99 7.17 14.31 3.73
CA GLU A 99 7.20 13.31 4.81
C GLU A 99 5.78 12.83 5.16
N LEU A 100 4.84 13.76 5.34
CA LEU A 100 3.45 13.44 5.64
C LEU A 100 2.79 12.66 4.49
N SER A 101 3.07 13.02 3.23
CA SER A 101 2.63 12.26 2.07
C SER A 101 3.23 10.85 2.03
N ARG A 102 4.52 10.70 2.37
CA ARG A 102 5.20 9.40 2.43
C ARG A 102 4.60 8.49 3.50
N VAL A 103 4.34 9.03 4.69
CA VAL A 103 3.69 8.27 5.77
C VAL A 103 2.27 7.87 5.38
N ARG A 104 1.49 8.76 4.75
CA ARG A 104 0.17 8.40 4.23
C ARG A 104 0.22 7.27 3.22
N GLN A 105 1.19 7.27 2.30
CA GLN A 105 1.36 6.17 1.35
C GLN A 105 1.65 4.85 2.06
N THR A 106 2.44 4.89 3.15
CA THR A 106 2.74 3.70 3.97
C THR A 106 1.49 3.16 4.65
N ILE A 107 0.62 4.03 5.19
CA ILE A 107 -0.68 3.66 5.76
C ILE A 107 -1.61 3.06 4.69
N VAL A 108 -1.66 3.64 3.50
CA VAL A 108 -2.47 3.10 2.39
C VAL A 108 -1.96 1.73 1.98
N ARG A 109 -0.64 1.55 1.90
CA ARG A 109 -0.01 0.28 1.56
C ARG A 109 -0.28 -0.79 2.62
N ASP A 110 -0.22 -0.43 3.90
CA ASP A 110 -0.60 -1.30 5.02
C ASP A 110 -2.04 -1.81 4.86
N LYS A 111 -3.01 -0.89 4.67
CA LYS A 111 -4.40 -1.24 4.40
C LYS A 111 -4.54 -2.18 3.21
N GLN A 112 -3.88 -1.88 2.10
CA GLN A 112 -3.90 -2.73 0.91
C GLN A 112 -3.37 -4.13 1.21
N ILE A 113 -2.25 -4.29 1.91
CA ILE A 113 -1.68 -5.62 2.21
C ILE A 113 -2.67 -6.46 3.01
N TYR A 114 -3.30 -5.88 4.04
CA TYR A 114 -4.16 -6.63 4.94
C TYR A 114 -5.59 -6.80 4.42
N GLU A 115 -6.16 -5.82 3.71
CA GLU A 115 -7.46 -5.96 3.02
C GLU A 115 -7.34 -6.92 1.81
N HIS A 116 -6.22 -6.90 1.10
CA HIS A 116 -5.94 -7.83 0.00
C HIS A 116 -5.73 -9.28 0.47
N ASN A 117 -5.41 -9.54 1.75
CA ASN A 117 -5.43 -10.91 2.26
C ASN A 117 -6.84 -11.52 2.29
N THR A 118 -7.88 -10.69 2.37
CA THR A 118 -9.29 -11.13 2.29
C THR A 118 -9.82 -11.14 0.86
N ILE A 119 -9.29 -10.27 -0.03
CA ILE A 119 -9.79 -10.04 -1.40
C ILE A 119 -8.77 -10.53 -2.46
N ARG A 120 -7.87 -11.45 -2.10
CA ARG A 120 -6.87 -11.97 -3.04
C ARG A 120 -7.58 -12.71 -4.17
N PRO A 121 -7.32 -12.39 -5.45
CA PRO A 121 -7.78 -13.21 -6.56
C PRO A 121 -7.16 -14.60 -6.41
N VAL A 122 -7.99 -15.59 -6.07
CA VAL A 122 -7.54 -16.98 -6.01
C VAL A 122 -7.58 -17.53 -7.43
N ILE A 123 -6.47 -18.12 -7.88
CA ILE A 123 -6.47 -18.81 -9.16
C ILE A 123 -7.46 -19.98 -9.10
N ASP A 124 -8.36 -20.08 -10.07
CA ASP A 124 -9.22 -21.24 -10.21
C ASP A 124 -8.34 -22.44 -10.60
N LYS A 125 -8.02 -23.27 -9.59
CA LYS A 125 -7.18 -24.46 -9.75
C LYS A 125 -7.77 -25.45 -10.76
N ALA A 126 -9.10 -25.52 -10.87
CA ALA A 126 -9.77 -26.39 -11.82
C ALA A 126 -9.62 -25.86 -13.25
N ALA A 127 -9.81 -24.55 -13.46
CA ALA A 127 -9.55 -23.91 -14.76
C ALA A 127 -8.07 -24.02 -15.17
N ALA A 128 -7.14 -23.75 -14.25
CA ALA A 128 -5.71 -23.91 -14.48
C ALA A 128 -5.35 -25.36 -14.86
N GLY A 129 -5.95 -26.34 -14.18
CA GLY A 129 -5.79 -27.76 -14.53
C GLY A 129 -6.28 -28.10 -15.93
N ARG A 130 -7.43 -27.55 -16.35
CA ARG A 130 -7.92 -27.71 -17.74
C ARG A 130 -6.96 -27.08 -18.75
N PHE A 131 -6.46 -25.87 -18.48
CA PHE A 131 -5.50 -25.21 -19.38
C PHE A 131 -4.20 -26.00 -19.51
N ILE A 132 -3.66 -26.54 -18.42
CA ILE A 132 -2.45 -27.37 -18.45
C ILE A 132 -2.71 -28.67 -19.22
N LYS A 133 -3.84 -29.36 -18.95
CA LYS A 133 -4.18 -30.62 -19.61
C LYS A 133 -4.37 -30.46 -21.12
N HIS A 134 -5.01 -29.38 -21.57
CA HIS A 134 -5.22 -29.10 -22.99
C HIS A 134 -4.02 -28.43 -23.66
N GLY A 135 -3.16 -27.74 -22.90
CA GLY A 135 -1.95 -27.07 -23.39
C GLY A 135 -0.77 -28.03 -23.55
N LEU A 136 -0.70 -29.10 -22.75
CA LEU A 136 0.14 -30.25 -23.09
C LEU A 136 -0.55 -30.99 -24.24
N HIS A 137 0.10 -31.07 -25.40
CA HIS A 137 -0.38 -31.81 -26.58
C HIS A 137 -0.26 -33.33 -26.34
N VAL A 138 -0.88 -33.82 -25.27
CA VAL A 138 -0.90 -35.23 -24.90
C VAL A 138 -2.12 -35.86 -25.53
N ARG A 139 -1.89 -36.79 -26.46
CA ARG A 139 -2.95 -37.66 -26.96
C ARG A 139 -3.11 -38.80 -25.96
N PHE A 140 -4.34 -39.21 -25.68
CA PHE A 140 -4.63 -40.36 -24.84
C PHE A 140 -5.49 -41.35 -25.64
N ASP A 141 -5.26 -42.64 -25.41
CA ASP A 141 -6.03 -43.73 -26.02
C ASP A 141 -7.42 -43.87 -25.38
N GLU A 142 -8.32 -44.66 -25.99
CA GLU A 142 -9.67 -44.90 -25.43
C GLU A 142 -9.63 -45.54 -24.03
N ASP A 143 -8.52 -46.23 -23.70
CA ASP A 143 -8.25 -46.82 -22.39
C ASP A 143 -7.63 -45.82 -21.37
N GLY A 144 -7.39 -44.57 -21.78
CA GLY A 144 -6.90 -43.50 -20.92
C GLY A 144 -5.37 -43.40 -20.78
N GLU A 145 -4.61 -44.20 -21.53
CA GLU A 145 -3.14 -44.22 -21.52
C GLU A 145 -2.52 -43.14 -22.43
N ARG A 146 -1.35 -42.60 -22.06
CA ARG A 146 -0.69 -41.49 -22.76
C ARG A 146 0.00 -41.98 -24.05
N LEU A 147 -0.45 -41.48 -25.20
CA LEU A 147 0.21 -41.66 -26.49
C LEU A 147 1.47 -40.80 -26.58
N THR A 148 2.62 -41.46 -26.71
CA THR A 148 3.89 -40.82 -27.12
C THR A 148 4.00 -40.85 -28.65
N GLU A 149 4.56 -39.79 -29.26
CA GLU A 149 4.62 -39.56 -30.73
C GLU A 149 5.27 -40.69 -31.57
N ASN A 150 5.84 -41.72 -30.94
CA ASN A 150 6.50 -42.82 -31.63
C ASN A 150 5.55 -43.88 -32.23
N SER A 151 4.23 -43.79 -32.01
CA SER A 151 3.26 -44.83 -32.45
C SER A 151 2.58 -44.54 -33.79
N SER A 152 2.71 -43.34 -34.38
CA SER A 152 1.92 -42.95 -35.56
C SER A 152 2.49 -43.33 -36.94
N ASN A 153 3.64 -44.02 -37.02
CA ASN A 153 4.33 -44.26 -38.30
C ASN A 153 4.08 -45.64 -38.95
N ASN A 154 3.23 -46.52 -38.42
CA ASN A 154 3.14 -47.91 -38.91
C ASN A 154 1.82 -48.33 -39.59
N GLU A 155 0.80 -47.47 -39.72
CA GLU A 155 -0.50 -47.90 -40.28
C GLU A 155 -0.82 -47.41 -41.71
N MET A 156 0.00 -46.56 -42.32
CA MET A 156 -0.21 -46.12 -43.72
C MET A 156 0.65 -46.90 -44.72
N ASN A 157 0.62 -48.23 -44.73
CA ASN A 157 1.18 -49.00 -45.86
C ASN A 157 0.63 -50.43 -45.97
N LYS A 158 -0.68 -50.60 -46.18
CA LYS A 158 -1.21 -51.94 -46.55
C LYS A 158 -2.19 -52.00 -47.73
N ASP A 159 -2.76 -50.90 -48.22
CA ASP A 159 -3.80 -50.98 -49.25
C ASP A 159 -3.41 -50.24 -50.54
N THR A 160 -2.45 -50.77 -51.32
CA THR A 160 -2.36 -50.46 -52.76
C THR A 160 -1.62 -51.55 -53.55
N VAL A 161 -2.29 -52.70 -53.77
CA VAL A 161 -1.95 -53.60 -54.87
C VAL A 161 -3.25 -53.94 -55.61
N ILE A 162 -3.56 -53.17 -56.67
CA ILE A 162 -4.53 -53.56 -57.70
C ILE A 162 -3.74 -53.73 -59.00
N THR A 163 -3.70 -54.97 -59.47
CA THR A 163 -3.05 -55.43 -60.69
C THR A 163 -3.81 -55.01 -61.96
N SER A 164 -3.06 -54.68 -62.99
CA SER A 164 -3.45 -54.31 -64.35
C SER A 164 -4.00 -55.45 -65.21
N SER A 165 -5.04 -55.20 -66.02
CA SER A 165 -5.34 -55.79 -67.37
C SER A 165 -6.75 -55.36 -67.81
N THR A 166 -7.16 -55.05 -69.04
CA THR A 166 -6.58 -54.77 -70.37
C THR A 166 -7.74 -54.19 -71.20
N ILE A 167 -7.42 -53.23 -72.08
CA ILE A 167 -8.32 -52.50 -73.01
C ILE A 167 -8.84 -53.43 -74.12
N PRO A 168 -9.99 -53.13 -74.75
CA PRO A 168 -9.92 -52.63 -76.14
C PRO A 168 -10.61 -51.27 -76.35
#